data_AF-A0A6N6VT68-F1
#
_entry.id   AF-A0A6N6VT68-F1
#
_cell.length_a   1.000
_cell.length_b   1.000
_cell.length_c   1.000
_cell.angle_alpha   90.00
_cell.angle_beta   90.00
_cell.angle_gamma   90.00
#
_symmetry.space_group_name_H-M   'P 1'
#
loop_
_entity.id
_entity.type
_entity.pdbx_description
1 polymer ?
#
loop_
_entity_poly.entity_id
_entity_poly.type
_entity_poly.pdbx_seq_one_letter_code
_entity_poly.pdbx_strand_id
1 'polypeptide(L)'
;MAFTISPNDILWNRNGDPVRIADRNNKNGKIILDPDFAHVQETAKFGIKNALEPAQKEAYHLELSNVENSDDRHQEIRDLYNKITQLKNENTDPRVLKYLENELQFRIVREKFTPENFAVDALTLGI
;
A
#
# COMPACT_ATOMS: atom_id res chain seq x y z
N MET A 1 3.64 -13.35 21.30
CA MET A 1 2.92 -12.10 20.94
C MET A 1 1.75 -12.50 20.06
N ALA A 2 0.53 -12.11 20.41
CA ALA A 2 -0.63 -12.38 19.54
C ALA A 2 -0.53 -11.47 18.31
N PHE A 3 -0.55 -12.04 17.10
CA PHE A 3 -0.68 -11.27 15.87
C PHE A 3 -1.98 -10.46 15.96
N THR A 4 -1.87 -9.15 16.15
CA THR A 4 -3.04 -8.27 16.16
C THR A 4 -3.32 -7.88 14.73
N ILE A 5 -4.23 -8.64 14.14
CA ILE A 5 -4.73 -8.41 12.80
C ILE A 5 -5.65 -7.17 12.84
N SER A 6 -5.30 -6.17 12.03
CA SER A 6 -5.94 -4.85 11.97
C SER A 6 -6.68 -4.64 10.64
N PRO A 7 -7.68 -3.74 10.58
CA PRO A 7 -8.28 -3.33 9.32
C PRO A 7 -7.22 -2.81 8.35
N ASN A 8 -7.34 -3.18 7.07
CA ASN A 8 -6.40 -2.94 5.97
C ASN A 8 -5.12 -3.78 5.94
N ASP A 9 -4.90 -4.66 6.91
CA ASP A 9 -3.83 -5.66 6.78
C ASP A 9 -4.06 -6.52 5.53
N ILE A 10 -2.97 -6.77 4.80
CA ILE A 10 -2.96 -7.70 3.67
C ILE A 10 -2.48 -9.05 4.19
N LEU A 11 -3.31 -10.08 4.01
CA LEU A 11 -2.97 -11.46 4.32
C LEU A 11 -2.94 -12.28 3.03
N TRP A 12 -2.19 -13.38 3.04
CA TRP A 12 -2.21 -14.34 1.94
C TRP A 12 -3.09 -15.52 2.33
N ASN A 13 -4.05 -15.85 1.47
CA ASN A 13 -4.83 -17.07 1.62
C ASN A 13 -3.93 -18.31 1.37
N ARG A 14 -4.48 -19.51 1.57
CA ARG A 14 -3.73 -20.76 1.36
C ARG A 14 -3.31 -21.01 -0.09
N ASN A 15 -3.93 -20.33 -1.05
CA ASN A 15 -3.60 -20.39 -2.48
C ASN A 15 -2.55 -19.33 -2.86
N GLY A 16 -2.12 -18.50 -1.91
CA GLY A 16 -1.18 -17.40 -2.13
C GLY A 16 -1.82 -16.18 -2.78
N ASP A 17 -3.14 -16.01 -2.73
CA ASP A 17 -3.80 -14.79 -3.18
C ASP A 17 -3.85 -13.77 -2.04
N PRO A 18 -3.52 -12.51 -2.31
CA PRO A 18 -3.61 -11.45 -1.31
C PRO A 18 -5.07 -11.10 -1.05
N VAL A 19 -5.43 -10.98 0.22
CA VAL A 19 -6.74 -10.54 0.70
C VAL A 19 -6.55 -9.39 1.69
N ARG A 20 -7.31 -8.32 1.53
CA ARG A 20 -7.35 -7.22 2.49
C ARG A 20 -8.42 -7.46 3.53
N ILE A 21 -8.13 -7.06 4.76
CA ILE A 21 -9.08 -7.14 5.87
C ILE A 21 -9.91 -5.88 5.89
N ALA A 22 -11.22 -6.02 5.71
CA ALA A 22 -12.14 -4.90 5.83
C ALA A 22 -12.38 -4.55 7.30
N ASP A 23 -12.65 -5.57 8.12
CA ASP A 23 -12.96 -5.38 9.54
C ASP A 23 -12.78 -6.68 10.33
N ARG A 24 -12.79 -6.58 11.66
CA ARG A 24 -12.84 -7.72 12.56
C ARG A 24 -14.17 -7.69 13.31
N ASN A 25 -14.94 -8.76 13.20
CA ASN A 25 -16.15 -8.89 13.99
C ASN A 25 -15.79 -9.08 15.47
N ASN A 26 -15.98 -8.02 16.25
CA ASN A 26 -15.66 -7.99 17.68
C ASN A 26 -16.47 -8.97 18.54
N LYS A 27 -17.58 -9.52 18.03
CA LYS A 27 -18.43 -10.48 18.76
C LYS A 27 -17.93 -11.92 18.68
N ASN A 28 -17.31 -12.32 17.56
CA ASN A 28 -16.91 -13.71 17.33
C ASN A 28 -15.45 -13.85 16.85
N GLY A 29 -14.71 -12.74 16.76
CA GLY A 29 -13.31 -12.73 16.33
C GLY A 29 -13.09 -13.05 14.85
N LYS A 30 -14.15 -13.20 14.05
CA LYS A 30 -14.02 -13.50 12.62
C LYS A 30 -13.46 -12.30 11.87
N ILE A 31 -12.52 -12.57 10.98
CA ILE A 31 -11.95 -11.60 10.05
C ILE A 31 -12.95 -11.45 8.89
N ILE A 32 -13.32 -10.20 8.60
CA ILE A 32 -14.14 -9.84 7.44
C ILE A 32 -13.16 -9.38 6.37
N LEU A 33 -13.16 -10.09 5.24
CA LEU A 33 -12.34 -9.74 4.09
C LEU A 33 -13.04 -8.66 3.26
N ASP A 34 -12.24 -7.83 2.63
CA ASP A 34 -12.71 -6.85 1.66
C ASP A 34 -13.07 -7.57 0.33
N PRO A 35 -14.36 -7.64 -0.05
CA PRO A 35 -14.78 -8.31 -1.27
C PRO A 35 -14.33 -7.55 -2.54
N ASP A 36 -14.10 -6.24 -2.43
CA ASP A 36 -13.75 -5.37 -3.56
C ASP A 36 -12.24 -5.16 -3.69
N PHE A 37 -11.43 -5.91 -2.92
CA PHE A 37 -9.98 -5.71 -2.89
C PHE A 37 -9.35 -5.78 -4.30
N ALA A 38 -9.82 -6.66 -5.17
CA ALA A 38 -9.36 -6.74 -6.55
C ALA A 38 -9.64 -5.44 -7.34
N HIS A 39 -10.82 -4.85 -7.15
CA HIS A 39 -11.19 -3.59 -7.78
C HIS A 39 -10.44 -2.39 -7.17
N VAL A 40 -10.15 -2.43 -5.87
CA VAL A 40 -9.30 -1.43 -5.19
C VAL A 40 -7.87 -1.48 -5.73
N GLN A 41 -7.32 -2.67 -5.98
CA GLN A 41 -6.00 -2.83 -6.61
C GLN A 41 -5.96 -2.30 -8.04
N GLU A 42 -7.01 -2.55 -8.82
CA GLU A 42 -7.14 -2.03 -10.18
C GLU A 42 -7.32 -0.50 -10.20
N THR A 43 -8.17 0.02 -9.32
CA THR A 43 -8.43 1.46 -9.19
C THR A 43 -7.22 2.19 -8.61
N ALA A 44 -6.43 1.59 -7.74
CA ALA A 44 -5.15 2.15 -7.32
C ALA A 44 -4.28 2.35 -8.56
N LYS A 45 -4.02 1.30 -9.34
CA LYS A 45 -3.18 1.38 -10.55
C LYS A 45 -3.57 2.49 -11.53
N PHE A 46 -4.87 2.69 -11.78
CA PHE A 46 -5.35 3.68 -12.76
C PHE A 46 -5.72 5.05 -12.15
N GLY A 47 -6.33 5.06 -10.97
CA GLY A 47 -6.81 6.24 -10.26
C GLY A 47 -5.69 7.08 -9.63
N ILE A 48 -4.54 6.49 -9.34
CA ILE A 48 -3.33 7.15 -8.83
C ILE A 48 -2.97 8.43 -9.60
N LYS A 49 -3.19 8.46 -10.92
CA LYS A 49 -2.71 9.55 -11.78
C LYS A 49 -3.66 10.75 -11.86
N ASN A 50 -4.92 10.64 -11.45
CA ASN A 50 -5.95 11.62 -11.84
C ASN A 50 -6.38 12.58 -10.74
N ALA A 51 -6.18 12.26 -9.46
CA ALA A 51 -6.62 13.10 -8.34
C ALA A 51 -5.47 13.88 -7.65
N LEU A 52 -4.29 13.91 -8.27
CA LEU A 52 -3.18 14.79 -7.91
C LEU A 52 -3.16 16.06 -8.77
N GLU A 53 -2.76 17.18 -8.20
CA GLU A 53 -2.44 18.41 -8.94
C GLU A 53 -1.13 18.22 -9.74
N PRO A 54 -0.86 18.98 -10.83
CA PRO A 54 0.32 18.81 -11.67
C PRO A 54 1.65 18.76 -10.89
N ALA A 55 1.87 19.67 -9.95
CA ALA A 55 3.08 19.69 -9.12
C ALA A 55 3.20 18.46 -8.20
N GLN A 56 2.07 17.94 -7.72
CA GLN A 56 2.04 16.73 -6.90
C GLN A 56 2.27 15.47 -7.75
N LYS A 57 1.80 15.46 -9.01
CA LYS A 57 2.10 14.39 -9.97
C LYS A 57 3.59 14.34 -10.29
N GLU A 58 4.21 15.50 -10.50
CA GLU A 58 5.65 15.58 -10.74
C GLU A 58 6.45 15.07 -9.53
N ALA A 59 6.08 15.50 -8.32
CA ALA A 59 6.68 14.99 -7.09
C ALA A 59 6.51 13.47 -6.96
N TYR A 60 5.30 12.94 -7.17
CA TYR A 60 5.04 11.50 -7.17
C TYR A 60 5.92 10.74 -8.18
N HIS A 61 5.99 11.23 -9.43
CA HIS A 61 6.78 10.60 -10.48
C HIS A 61 8.28 10.66 -10.20
N LEU A 62 8.78 11.79 -9.69
CA LEU A 62 10.18 11.93 -9.29
C LEU A 62 10.53 10.88 -8.24
N GLU A 63 9.70 10.74 -7.20
CA GLU A 63 9.99 9.81 -6.12
C GLU A 63 9.90 8.33 -6.54
N LEU A 64 9.02 7.97 -7.47
CA LEU A 64 9.03 6.63 -8.04
C LEU A 64 10.25 6.37 -8.92
N SER A 65 10.64 7.33 -9.76
CA SER A 65 11.79 7.18 -10.66
C SER A 65 13.11 6.96 -9.90
N ASN A 66 13.21 7.49 -8.68
CA ASN A 66 14.35 7.28 -7.79
C ASN A 66 14.43 5.84 -7.25
N VAL A 67 13.31 5.09 -7.28
CA VAL A 67 13.17 3.74 -6.72
C VAL A 67 13.20 2.65 -7.79
N GLU A 68 12.71 2.92 -9.01
CA GLU A 68 12.58 1.95 -10.12
C GLU A 68 13.91 1.50 -10.77
N ASN A 69 15.05 1.79 -10.15
CA ASN A 69 16.37 1.54 -10.73
C ASN A 69 16.98 0.18 -10.35
N SER A 70 16.25 -0.67 -9.60
CA SER A 70 16.73 -1.99 -9.18
C SER A 70 16.15 -3.11 -10.05
N ASP A 71 17.01 -3.95 -10.64
CA ASP A 71 16.60 -5.20 -11.32
C ASP A 71 15.86 -6.18 -10.38
N ASP A 72 15.96 -5.96 -9.07
CA ASP A 72 15.26 -6.73 -8.03
C ASP A 72 13.97 -6.01 -7.59
N ARG A 73 12.83 -6.63 -7.89
CA ARG A 73 11.49 -6.12 -7.55
C ARG A 73 11.20 -6.15 -6.04
N HIS A 74 11.83 -7.06 -5.29
CA HIS A 74 11.71 -7.05 -3.83
C HIS A 74 12.50 -5.88 -3.23
N GLN A 75 13.65 -5.55 -3.81
CA GLN A 75 14.44 -4.39 -3.42
C GLN A 75 13.69 -3.09 -3.71
N GLU A 76 13.06 -2.99 -4.89
CA GLU A 76 12.17 -1.88 -5.26
C GLU A 76 11.07 -1.64 -4.21
N ILE A 77 10.44 -2.71 -3.71
CA ILE A 77 9.40 -2.62 -2.66
C ILE A 77 10.00 -2.13 -1.33
N ARG A 78 11.19 -2.63 -0.94
CA ARG A 78 11.88 -2.20 0.28
C ARG A 78 12.27 -0.72 0.19
N ASP A 79 12.77 -0.28 -0.95
CA ASP A 79 13.23 1.08 -1.19
C ASP A 79 12.05 2.06 -1.22
N LEU A 80 10.93 1.69 -1.85
CA LEU A 80 9.70 2.48 -1.82
C LEU A 80 9.17 2.65 -0.38
N TYR A 81 9.20 1.59 0.42
CA TYR A 81 8.79 1.66 1.82
C TYR A 81 9.69 2.60 2.65
N ASN A 82 11.00 2.49 2.48
CA ASN A 82 11.96 3.37 3.15
C ASN A 82 11.75 4.83 2.75
N LYS A 83 11.52 5.08 1.45
CA LYS A 83 11.26 6.41 0.93
C LYS A 83 9.98 7.01 1.50
N ILE A 84 8.89 6.26 1.55
CA ILE A 84 7.63 6.72 2.17
C ILE A 84 7.85 7.07 3.65
N THR A 85 8.59 6.22 4.38
CA THR A 85 8.90 6.46 5.79
C THR A 85 9.72 7.75 5.98
N GLN A 86 10.68 8.01 5.09
CA GLN A 86 11.44 9.26 5.08
C GLN A 86 10.53 10.46 4.80
N LEU A 87 9.69 10.39 3.75
CA LEU A 87 8.80 11.47 3.36
C LEU A 87 7.75 11.80 4.44
N LYS A 88 7.31 10.81 5.22
CA LYS A 88 6.45 11.00 6.41
C LYS A 88 7.15 11.87 7.46
N ASN A 89 8.45 11.67 7.67
CA ASN A 89 9.24 12.47 8.61
C ASN A 89 9.55 13.87 8.07
N GLU A 90 9.60 14.04 6.75
CA GLU A 90 9.89 15.31 6.08
C GLU A 90 8.66 16.22 5.90
N ASN A 91 7.50 15.83 6.44
CA ASN A 91 6.23 16.56 6.32
C ASN A 91 5.82 16.81 4.85
N THR A 92 6.05 15.80 4.01
CA THR A 92 5.62 15.78 2.60
C THR A 92 4.11 15.87 2.49
N ASP A 93 3.61 16.40 1.38
CA ASP A 93 2.17 16.52 1.11
C ASP A 93 1.45 15.18 1.40
N PRO A 94 0.47 15.16 2.31
CA PRO A 94 -0.25 13.94 2.69
C PRO A 94 -0.91 13.22 1.52
N ARG A 95 -1.31 13.95 0.47
CA ARG A 95 -1.86 13.33 -0.74
C ARG A 95 -0.79 12.53 -1.44
N VAL A 96 0.38 13.13 -1.71
CA VAL A 96 1.50 12.43 -2.37
C VAL A 96 1.92 11.20 -1.58
N LEU A 97 2.03 11.30 -0.25
CA LEU A 97 2.27 10.16 0.64
C LEU A 97 1.23 9.06 0.45
N LYS A 98 -0.05 9.40 0.43
CA LYS A 98 -1.14 8.44 0.25
C LYS A 98 -1.05 7.70 -1.08
N TYR A 99 -0.68 8.40 -2.15
CA TYR A 99 -0.51 7.77 -3.46
C TYR A 99 0.70 6.82 -3.50
N LEU A 100 1.81 7.20 -2.88
CA LEU A 100 2.99 6.32 -2.77
C LEU A 100 2.69 5.07 -1.93
N GLU A 101 1.93 5.21 -0.83
CA GLU A 101 1.46 4.07 -0.02
C GLU A 101 0.59 3.10 -0.84
N ASN A 102 -0.30 3.64 -1.67
CA ASN A 102 -1.15 2.81 -2.53
C ASN A 102 -0.33 2.06 -3.58
N GLU A 103 0.66 2.73 -4.18
CA GLU A 103 1.58 2.11 -5.13
C GLU A 103 2.42 1.01 -4.46
N LEU A 104 2.92 1.25 -3.25
CA LEU A 104 3.64 0.24 -2.47
C LEU A 104 2.79 -1.00 -2.23
N GLN A 105 1.53 -0.81 -1.81
CA GLN A 105 0.62 -1.94 -1.63
C GLN A 105 0.35 -2.70 -2.92
N PHE A 106 0.18 -1.99 -4.04
CA PHE A 106 0.04 -2.61 -5.35
C PHE A 106 1.25 -3.49 -5.71
N ARG A 107 2.47 -3.00 -5.49
CA ARG A 107 3.71 -3.77 -5.75
C ARG A 107 3.84 -4.97 -4.81
N ILE A 108 3.52 -4.82 -3.52
CA ILE A 108 3.49 -5.92 -2.53
C ILE A 108 2.55 -7.05 -2.97
N VAL A 109 1.33 -6.69 -3.41
CA VAL A 109 0.31 -7.63 -3.90
C VAL A 109 0.80 -8.31 -5.18
N ARG A 110 1.36 -7.55 -6.12
CA ARG A 110 1.86 -8.04 -7.42
C ARG A 110 2.98 -9.06 -7.25
N GLU A 111 3.96 -8.75 -6.42
CA GLU A 111 5.14 -9.60 -6.21
C GLU A 111 4.94 -10.64 -5.09
N LYS A 112 3.78 -10.59 -4.40
CA LYS A 112 3.47 -11.44 -3.23
C LYS A 112 4.58 -11.35 -2.16
N PHE A 113 5.13 -10.15 -1.98
CA PHE A 113 6.26 -9.89 -1.10
C PHE A 113 5.95 -8.72 -0.18
N THR A 114 6.05 -8.95 1.14
CA THR A 114 5.89 -7.91 2.16
C THR A 114 7.23 -7.65 2.86
N PRO A 115 7.69 -6.39 2.96
CA PRO A 115 8.85 -6.06 3.75
C PRO A 115 8.68 -6.46 5.23
N GLU A 116 9.75 -6.93 5.87
CA GLU A 116 9.74 -7.39 7.26
C GLU A 116 9.24 -6.32 8.26
N ASN A 117 9.43 -5.05 7.91
CA ASN A 117 9.08 -3.89 8.76
C ASN A 117 7.79 -3.19 8.33
N PHE A 118 7.01 -3.75 7.42
CA PHE A 118 5.83 -3.10 6.84
C PHE A 118 4.71 -2.97 7.87
N ALA A 119 4.43 -1.75 8.29
CA ALA A 119 3.25 -1.39 9.08
C ALA A 119 2.25 -0.68 8.16
N VAL A 120 1.05 -1.26 7.97
CA VAL A 120 0.00 -0.63 7.17
C VAL A 120 -0.73 0.40 8.02
N ASP A 121 -0.60 1.68 7.67
CA ASP A 121 -1.59 2.67 8.09
C ASP A 121 -2.90 2.43 7.33
N ALA A 122 -4.03 2.60 8.03
CA ALA A 122 -5.36 2.34 7.46
C ALA A 122 -5.52 3.03 6.09
N LEU A 123 -5.90 2.23 5.09
CA LEU A 123 -6.14 2.67 3.73
C LEU A 123 -7.46 3.47 3.70
N THR A 124 -7.44 4.73 4.13
CA THR A 124 -8.48 5.69 3.76
C THR A 124 -8.37 5.96 2.26
N LEU A 125 -9.08 5.15 1.47
CA LEU A 125 -9.45 5.53 0.12
C LEU A 125 -10.18 6.86 0.25
N GLY A 126 -9.73 7.86 -0.51
CA GLY A 126 -10.34 9.19 -0.53
C GLY A 126 -11.85 9.09 -0.69
N ILE A 127 -12.55 9.87 0.13
CA ILE A 127 -14.00 10.05 0.19
C ILE A 127 -14.56 10.34 -1.21
#